data_AF-A0A6V7WQP8-F1
#
_entry.id   AF-A0A6V7WQP8-F1
#
_cell.length_a   1.000
_cell.length_b   1.000
_cell.length_c   1.000
_cell.angle_alpha   90.00
_cell.angle_beta   90.00
_cell.angle_gamma   90.00
#
_symmetry.space_group_name_H-M   'P 1'
#
loop_
_entity.id
_entity.type
_entity.pdbx_description
1 polymer ?
#
loop_
_entity_poly.entity_id
_entity_poly.type
_entity_poly.pdbx_seq_one_letter_code
_entity_poly.pdbx_strand_id
1 'polypeptide(L)'
;MEHNMENSLQFILNNLASQTLHSSLRLYQDIIEKYKDILFEILTNGGDNFKEVGFAFVNSSVTVVDFINVAKLYEHIVDYIATSKDCSKIVSVISLSFRSSKSLQLIEGAEKVEIKQLDGGVEYTRYQLANIYYPKLRFSFSTREGTRVGAAHVQIRKLKNRSWDEENKIIFDLLEKYNYFKNFL
;
A
#
# COMPACT_ATOMS: atom_id res chain seq x y z
N MET A 1 7.93 -15.71 -20.85
CA MET A 1 6.93 -14.97 -20.04
C MET A 1 7.50 -13.70 -19.41
N GLU A 2 8.75 -13.71 -18.94
CA GLU A 2 9.37 -12.56 -18.23
C GLU A 2 9.44 -11.25 -19.04
N HIS A 3 9.83 -11.30 -20.32
CA HIS A 3 9.85 -10.09 -21.17
C HIS A 3 8.48 -9.42 -21.36
N ASN A 4 7.39 -10.15 -21.13
CA ASN A 4 6.06 -9.57 -21.27
C ASN A 4 5.69 -8.68 -20.07
N MET A 5 6.20 -8.98 -18.87
CA MET A 5 5.80 -8.25 -17.67
C MET A 5 6.47 -6.88 -17.55
N GLU A 6 7.77 -6.81 -17.81
CA GLU A 6 8.50 -5.54 -17.83
C GLU A 6 7.89 -4.58 -18.84
N ASN A 7 7.67 -5.05 -20.07
CA ASN A 7 7.05 -4.28 -21.13
C ASN A 7 5.61 -3.86 -20.76
N SER A 8 4.86 -4.72 -20.09
CA SER A 8 3.51 -4.39 -19.61
C SER A 8 3.54 -3.31 -18.52
N LEU A 9 4.44 -3.41 -17.55
CA LEU A 9 4.58 -2.41 -16.48
C LEU A 9 5.06 -1.07 -17.05
N GLN A 10 6.02 -1.09 -17.98
CA GLN A 10 6.49 0.11 -18.66
C GLN A 10 5.40 0.72 -19.54
N PHE A 11 4.60 -0.11 -20.22
CA PHE A 11 3.45 0.35 -20.97
C PHE A 11 2.41 1.01 -20.06
N ILE A 12 2.09 0.40 -18.92
CA ILE A 12 1.18 0.97 -17.91
C ILE A 12 1.69 2.32 -17.44
N LEU A 13 2.96 2.41 -17.05
CA LEU A 13 3.57 3.66 -16.56
C LEU A 13 3.50 4.78 -17.60
N ASN A 14 3.81 4.47 -18.86
CA ASN A 14 3.99 5.48 -19.91
C ASN A 14 2.73 5.81 -20.70
N ASN A 15 1.74 4.91 -20.75
CA ASN A 15 0.62 5.01 -21.69
C ASN A 15 -0.76 4.84 -21.07
N LEU A 16 -0.88 4.35 -19.83
CA LEU A 16 -2.17 4.14 -19.20
C LEU A 16 -2.54 5.33 -18.32
N ALA A 17 -3.69 5.95 -18.60
CA ALA A 17 -4.33 6.92 -17.71
C ALA A 17 -5.67 6.36 -17.24
N SER A 18 -5.80 6.12 -15.93
CA SER A 18 -7.00 5.57 -15.31
C SER A 18 -7.15 6.10 -13.89
N GLN A 19 -8.37 6.32 -13.40
CA GLN A 19 -8.54 6.70 -11.99
C GLN A 19 -7.93 5.67 -11.03
N THR A 20 -7.96 4.40 -11.42
CA THR A 20 -7.63 3.27 -10.55
C THR A 20 -6.88 2.21 -11.35
N LEU A 21 -5.77 1.71 -10.78
CA LEU A 21 -4.98 0.58 -11.29
C LEU A 21 -4.95 -0.50 -10.22
N HIS A 22 -5.74 -1.57 -10.38
CA HIS A 22 -5.68 -2.73 -9.49
C HIS A 22 -5.14 -3.91 -10.27
N SER A 23 -3.97 -4.39 -9.86
CA SER A 23 -3.36 -5.56 -10.45
C SER A 23 -3.22 -6.67 -9.40
N SER A 24 -3.89 -7.79 -9.65
CA SER A 24 -3.57 -9.04 -9.00
C SER A 24 -2.33 -9.59 -9.67
N LEU A 25 -1.18 -9.09 -9.27
CA LEU A 25 0.07 -9.64 -9.71
C LEU A 25 0.25 -10.97 -8.96
N ARG A 26 0.05 -12.09 -9.67
CA ARG A 26 0.45 -13.41 -9.16
C ARG A 26 1.97 -13.44 -9.15
N LEU A 27 2.54 -12.83 -8.14
CA LEU A 27 3.97 -12.62 -8.04
C LEU A 27 4.58 -13.77 -7.27
N TYR A 28 5.35 -14.55 -8.01
CA TYR A 28 6.42 -15.33 -7.44
C TYR A 28 7.49 -14.37 -6.88
N GLN A 29 8.18 -14.82 -5.84
CA GLN A 29 9.25 -14.14 -5.12
C GLN A 29 10.19 -13.30 -6.00
N ASP A 30 10.61 -13.86 -7.12
CA ASP A 30 11.60 -13.29 -8.03
C ASP A 30 11.09 -12.05 -8.78
N ILE A 31 9.76 -11.90 -8.89
CA ILE A 31 9.13 -10.82 -9.66
C ILE A 31 9.13 -9.51 -8.87
N ILE A 32 8.87 -9.55 -7.56
CA ILE A 32 8.93 -8.35 -6.72
C ILE A 32 10.35 -7.80 -6.75
N GLU A 33 11.34 -8.65 -6.55
CA GLU A 33 12.74 -8.23 -6.54
C GLU A 33 13.19 -7.69 -7.90
N LYS A 34 12.78 -8.35 -8.98
CA LYS A 34 13.12 -7.96 -10.36
C LYS A 34 12.48 -6.64 -10.79
N TYR A 35 11.24 -6.37 -10.38
CA TYR A 35 10.48 -5.20 -10.85
C TYR A 35 10.18 -4.16 -9.78
N LYS A 36 10.82 -4.26 -8.60
CA LYS A 36 10.61 -3.31 -7.48
C LYS A 36 10.77 -1.85 -7.93
N ASP A 37 11.70 -1.56 -8.82
CA ASP A 37 12.00 -0.19 -9.23
C ASP A 37 10.87 0.38 -10.11
N ILE A 38 10.35 -0.41 -11.04
CA ILE A 38 9.20 0.00 -11.88
C ILE A 38 7.92 0.08 -11.03
N LEU A 39 7.71 -0.87 -10.12
CA LEU A 39 6.56 -0.82 -9.20
C LEU A 39 6.64 0.44 -8.33
N PHE A 40 7.80 0.75 -7.79
CA PHE A 40 8.05 1.95 -7.02
C PHE A 40 7.83 3.23 -7.84
N GLU A 41 8.29 3.25 -9.10
CA GLU A 41 8.07 4.37 -10.01
C GLU A 41 6.57 4.60 -10.30
N ILE A 42 5.80 3.53 -10.54
CA ILE A 42 4.33 3.64 -10.70
C ILE A 42 3.70 4.27 -9.46
N LEU A 43 4.15 3.91 -8.26
CA LEU A 43 3.57 4.38 -7.00
C LEU A 43 3.97 5.83 -6.66
N THR A 44 5.17 6.24 -7.04
CA THR A 44 5.76 7.54 -6.64
C THR A 44 5.65 8.62 -7.71
N ASN A 45 5.57 8.23 -8.98
CA ASN A 45 5.45 9.15 -10.13
C ASN A 45 4.16 8.98 -10.94
N GLY A 46 3.36 7.94 -10.66
CA GLY A 46 2.14 7.66 -11.41
C GLY A 46 0.93 8.52 -11.04
N GLY A 47 1.05 9.48 -10.11
CA GLY A 47 -0.08 10.27 -9.58
C GLY A 47 -0.82 11.12 -10.62
N ASP A 48 -0.16 11.48 -11.71
CA ASP A 48 -0.80 12.15 -12.86
C ASP A 48 -1.70 11.19 -13.66
N ASN A 49 -1.35 9.90 -13.65
CA ASN A 49 -2.01 8.84 -14.39
C ASN A 49 -3.03 8.07 -13.54
N PHE A 50 -2.80 7.96 -12.23
CA PHE A 50 -3.55 7.13 -11.29
C PHE A 50 -3.83 7.87 -9.97
N LYS A 51 -5.10 7.85 -9.52
CA LYS A 51 -5.42 8.28 -8.16
C LYS A 51 -5.22 7.17 -7.14
N GLU A 52 -5.47 5.93 -7.55
CA GLU A 52 -5.36 4.73 -6.73
C GLU A 52 -4.57 3.64 -7.45
N VAL A 53 -3.60 3.04 -6.76
CA VAL A 53 -2.85 1.88 -7.23
C VAL A 53 -2.89 0.78 -6.18
N GLY A 54 -3.28 -0.42 -6.60
CA GLY A 54 -3.36 -1.61 -5.76
C GLY A 54 -2.57 -2.77 -6.35
N PHE A 55 -1.68 -3.35 -5.55
CA PHE A 55 -0.98 -4.59 -5.86
C PHE A 55 -1.37 -5.68 -4.86
N ALA A 56 -1.92 -6.77 -5.37
CA ALA A 56 -2.15 -7.98 -4.58
C ALA A 56 -1.11 -9.04 -4.95
N PHE A 57 -0.19 -9.32 -4.03
CA PHE A 57 0.86 -10.34 -4.13
C PHE A 57 0.27 -11.67 -3.63
N VAL A 58 -0.16 -12.49 -4.59
CA VAL A 58 -0.83 -13.77 -4.29
C VAL A 58 0.11 -14.92 -4.63
N ASN A 59 0.61 -15.61 -3.62
CA ASN A 59 1.33 -16.88 -3.77
C ASN A 59 0.56 -18.00 -3.06
N SER A 60 0.51 -19.19 -3.67
CA SER A 60 -0.11 -20.37 -3.06
C SER A 60 0.68 -20.85 -1.84
N SER A 61 1.99 -20.58 -1.82
CA SER A 61 2.89 -20.89 -0.71
C SER A 61 3.63 -19.62 -0.31
N VAL A 62 3.39 -19.14 0.90
CA VAL A 62 4.08 -17.95 1.43
C VAL A 62 5.46 -18.35 1.88
N THR A 63 6.50 -17.85 1.22
CA THR A 63 7.86 -17.95 1.74
C THR A 63 8.16 -16.74 2.62
N VAL A 64 9.10 -16.90 3.57
CA VAL A 64 9.62 -15.76 4.35
C VAL A 64 10.22 -14.68 3.44
N VAL A 65 10.71 -15.05 2.26
CA VAL A 65 11.34 -14.12 1.33
C VAL A 65 10.31 -13.26 0.58
N ASP A 66 9.14 -13.80 0.24
CA ASP A 66 8.03 -13.01 -0.32
C ASP A 66 7.67 -11.84 0.61
N PHE A 67 7.58 -12.12 1.92
CA PHE A 67 7.35 -11.08 2.93
C PHE A 67 8.46 -10.04 2.97
N ILE A 68 9.74 -10.46 2.94
CA ILE A 68 10.89 -9.53 2.97
C ILE A 68 10.85 -8.58 1.77
N ASN A 69 10.52 -9.07 0.58
CA ASN A 69 10.53 -8.24 -0.62
C ASN A 69 9.38 -7.23 -0.64
N VAL A 70 8.18 -7.60 -0.18
CA VAL A 70 7.09 -6.63 0.01
C VAL A 70 7.42 -5.63 1.12
N ALA A 71 8.03 -6.09 2.23
CA ALA A 71 8.45 -5.22 3.32
C ALA A 71 9.46 -4.17 2.86
N LYS A 72 10.46 -4.55 2.07
CA LYS A 72 11.43 -3.61 1.47
C LYS A 72 10.76 -2.59 0.55
N LEU A 73 9.85 -3.04 -0.32
CA LEU A 73 9.10 -2.12 -1.18
C LEU A 73 8.28 -1.12 -0.33
N TYR A 74 7.63 -1.62 0.72
CA TYR A 74 6.90 -0.79 1.67
C TYR A 74 7.81 0.24 2.35
N GLU A 75 8.93 -0.19 2.94
CA GLU A 75 9.93 0.69 3.58
C GLU A 75 10.41 1.76 2.61
N HIS A 76 10.77 1.39 1.38
CA HIS A 76 11.19 2.35 0.35
C HIS A 76 10.12 3.40 0.04
N ILE A 77 8.85 3.00 -0.07
CA ILE A 77 7.73 3.94 -0.30
C ILE A 77 7.61 4.91 0.88
N VAL A 78 7.72 4.40 2.10
CA VAL A 78 7.58 5.26 3.28
C VAL A 78 8.75 6.24 3.39
N ASP A 79 9.98 5.79 3.20
CA ASP A 79 11.18 6.64 3.21
C ASP A 79 11.10 7.72 2.13
N TYR A 80 10.62 7.36 0.94
CA TYR A 80 10.39 8.32 -0.13
C TYR A 80 9.31 9.33 0.24
N ILE A 81 8.20 8.90 0.85
CA ILE A 81 7.16 9.81 1.35
C ILE A 81 7.71 10.75 2.43
N ALA A 82 8.54 10.25 3.34
CA ALA A 82 9.13 11.05 4.41
C ALA A 82 10.05 12.14 3.85
N THR A 83 10.84 11.81 2.83
CA THR A 83 11.99 12.60 2.38
C THR A 83 11.86 13.21 0.98
N SER A 84 10.77 12.96 0.25
CA SER A 84 10.62 13.54 -1.10
C SER A 84 10.38 15.05 -1.03
N LYS A 85 11.09 15.79 -1.86
CA LYS A 85 10.86 17.22 -2.11
C LYS A 85 9.77 17.47 -3.16
N ASP A 86 9.31 16.43 -3.83
CA ASP A 86 8.18 16.51 -4.75
C ASP A 86 7.21 15.38 -4.46
N CYS A 87 6.20 15.69 -3.64
CA CYS A 87 5.14 14.76 -3.32
C CYS A 87 3.91 14.93 -4.24
N SER A 88 3.99 15.78 -5.27
CA SER A 88 2.83 16.07 -6.13
C SER A 88 2.43 14.86 -6.98
N LYS A 89 3.43 14.11 -7.45
CA LYS A 89 3.29 12.95 -8.34
C LYS A 89 3.05 11.62 -7.62
N ILE A 90 3.10 11.60 -6.29
CA ILE A 90 2.83 10.39 -5.51
C ILE A 90 1.34 10.05 -5.64
N VAL A 91 1.06 8.77 -5.92
CA VAL A 91 -0.31 8.24 -6.00
C VAL A 91 -1.04 8.49 -4.68
N SER A 92 -2.30 8.93 -4.77
CA SER A 92 -3.06 9.37 -3.58
C SER A 92 -3.48 8.22 -2.67
N VAL A 93 -3.71 7.02 -3.23
CA VAL A 93 -4.04 5.80 -2.49
C VAL A 93 -3.19 4.65 -3.02
N ILE A 94 -2.36 4.08 -2.15
CA ILE A 94 -1.53 2.91 -2.45
C ILE A 94 -2.01 1.75 -1.59
N SER A 95 -2.33 0.62 -2.20
CA SER A 95 -2.77 -0.58 -1.51
C SER A 95 -1.83 -1.75 -1.83
N LEU A 96 -1.20 -2.32 -0.80
CA LEU A 96 -0.36 -3.53 -0.91
C LEU A 96 -1.03 -4.65 -0.11
N SER A 97 -1.38 -5.74 -0.78
CA SER A 97 -1.99 -6.91 -0.14
C SER A 97 -1.10 -8.12 -0.34
N PHE A 98 -0.73 -8.81 0.73
CA PHE A 98 0.16 -9.96 0.68
C PHE A 98 -0.20 -10.94 1.79
N ARG A 99 0.27 -12.18 1.68
CA ARG A 99 0.14 -13.12 2.78
C ARG A 99 1.37 -13.06 3.68
N SER A 100 1.16 -12.92 5.00
CA SER A 100 2.20 -12.88 6.02
C SER A 100 1.64 -13.33 7.37
N SER A 101 2.46 -14.03 8.16
CA SER A 101 2.24 -14.29 9.58
C SER A 101 2.84 -13.22 10.50
N LYS A 102 3.59 -12.26 9.93
CA LYS A 102 4.25 -11.16 10.65
C LYS A 102 3.62 -9.82 10.31
N SER A 103 3.55 -8.98 11.34
CA SER A 103 3.28 -7.56 11.20
C SER A 103 4.39 -6.87 10.42
N LEU A 104 4.03 -5.91 9.57
CA LEU A 104 5.01 -4.93 9.10
C LEU A 104 5.25 -3.97 10.26
N GLN A 105 6.45 -4.01 10.82
CA GLN A 105 6.84 -3.02 11.82
C GLN A 105 6.92 -1.64 11.15
N LEU A 106 6.62 -0.62 11.93
CA LEU A 106 6.63 0.76 11.45
C LEU A 106 7.88 1.51 11.86
N ILE A 107 8.12 2.53 11.05
CA ILE A 107 9.37 3.23 10.90
C ILE A 107 9.47 4.34 11.94
N GLU A 108 10.71 4.66 12.31
CA GLU A 108 11.04 5.74 13.23
C GLU A 108 10.43 7.07 12.74
N GLY A 109 9.69 7.76 13.60
CA GLY A 109 9.04 9.05 13.28
C GLY A 109 7.59 8.96 12.78
N ALA A 110 7.04 7.75 12.58
CA ALA A 110 5.59 7.60 12.36
C ALA A 110 4.83 7.71 13.70
N GLU A 111 3.85 8.61 13.76
CA GLU A 111 2.99 8.75 14.94
C GLU A 111 1.92 7.66 14.93
N LYS A 112 1.87 6.86 16.00
CA LYS A 112 0.80 5.89 16.19
C LYS A 112 -0.48 6.63 16.55
N VAL A 113 -1.50 6.52 15.69
CA VAL A 113 -2.74 7.30 15.83
C VAL A 113 -3.83 6.48 16.49
N GLU A 114 -4.00 5.20 16.12
CA GLU A 114 -5.13 4.41 16.62
C GLU A 114 -4.88 2.90 16.51
N ILE A 115 -5.43 2.13 17.46
CA ILE A 115 -5.66 0.69 17.34
C ILE A 115 -7.17 0.47 17.42
N LYS A 116 -7.74 -0.23 16.45
CA LYS A 116 -9.13 -0.68 16.50
C LYS A 116 -9.21 -2.17 16.21
N GLN A 117 -9.88 -2.90 17.10
CA GLN A 117 -10.34 -4.25 16.81
C GLN A 117 -11.68 -4.15 16.11
N LEU A 118 -11.80 -4.76 14.92
CA LEU A 118 -13.07 -4.97 14.26
C LEU A 118 -13.67 -6.33 14.65
N ASP A 119 -14.98 -6.46 14.49
CA ASP A 119 -15.69 -7.73 14.65
C ASP A 119 -15.01 -8.84 13.82
N GLY A 120 -14.79 -10.00 14.44
CA GLY A 120 -14.08 -11.13 13.84
C GLY A 120 -12.59 -11.23 14.19
N GLY A 121 -12.10 -10.46 15.17
CA GLY A 121 -10.73 -10.61 15.72
C GLY A 121 -9.64 -10.07 14.81
N VAL A 122 -9.97 -9.06 14.01
CA VAL A 122 -9.06 -8.36 13.11
C VAL A 122 -8.61 -7.08 13.78
N GLU A 123 -7.30 -6.92 13.96
CA GLU A 123 -6.73 -5.68 14.49
C GLU A 123 -6.27 -4.78 13.34
N TYR A 124 -6.68 -3.51 13.42
CA TYR A 124 -6.19 -2.46 12.55
C TYR A 124 -5.35 -1.51 13.37
N THR A 125 -4.12 -1.28 12.94
CA THR A 125 -3.31 -0.22 13.49
C THR A 125 -3.10 0.87 12.46
N ARG A 126 -3.38 2.12 12.86
CA ARG A 126 -3.24 3.30 12.01
C ARG A 126 -2.11 4.18 12.51
N TYR A 127 -1.33 4.66 11.55
CA TYR A 127 -0.20 5.55 11.76
C TYR A 127 -0.29 6.73 10.80
N GLN A 128 0.36 7.81 11.17
CA GLN A 128 0.55 8.95 10.29
C GLN A 128 2.02 9.30 10.16
N LEU A 129 2.38 9.74 8.96
CA LEU A 129 3.71 10.26 8.67
C LEU A 129 3.60 11.65 8.06
N ALA A 130 4.43 12.54 8.60
CA ALA A 130 4.69 13.85 8.03
C ALA A 130 5.84 13.75 7.02
N ASN A 131 5.71 14.44 5.88
CA ASN A 131 6.88 14.72 5.06
C ASN A 131 7.74 15.80 5.74
N ILE A 132 9.06 15.61 5.76
CA ILE A 132 10.00 16.51 6.45
C ILE A 132 10.08 17.91 5.81
N TYR A 133 9.86 17.99 4.49
CA TYR A 133 9.90 19.24 3.73
C TYR A 133 8.53 19.91 3.64
N TYR A 134 7.45 19.15 3.74
CA TYR A 134 6.07 19.61 3.72
C TYR A 134 5.29 19.12 4.94
N PRO A 135 5.52 19.67 6.15
CA PRO A 135 4.89 19.19 7.38
C PRO A 135 3.39 19.43 7.49
N LYS A 136 2.72 19.97 6.46
CA LYS A 136 1.24 19.96 6.37
C LYS A 136 0.72 18.80 5.51
N LEU A 137 1.57 18.22 4.68
CA LEU A 137 1.25 17.01 3.95
C LEU A 137 1.41 15.81 4.89
N ARG A 138 0.35 15.02 4.98
CA ARG A 138 0.29 13.82 5.82
C ARG A 138 -0.08 12.62 4.99
N PHE A 139 0.44 11.47 5.40
CA PHE A 139 0.06 10.19 4.86
C PHE A 139 -0.44 9.31 5.99
N SER A 140 -1.58 8.65 5.81
CA SER A 140 -2.06 7.63 6.74
C SER A 140 -1.65 6.25 6.26
N PHE A 141 -1.15 5.44 7.18
CA PHE A 141 -0.78 4.04 6.97
C PHE A 141 -1.71 3.20 7.83
N SER A 142 -2.34 2.20 7.24
CA SER A 142 -3.15 1.24 7.99
C SER A 142 -2.68 -0.16 7.69
N THR A 143 -2.34 -0.90 8.74
CA THR A 143 -2.02 -2.32 8.68
C THR A 143 -3.22 -3.10 9.19
N ARG A 144 -3.61 -4.15 8.46
CA ARG A 144 -4.57 -5.15 8.94
C ARG A 144 -3.81 -6.40 9.36
N GLU A 145 -3.96 -6.80 10.61
CA GLU A 145 -3.41 -8.05 11.15
C GLU A 145 -4.55 -8.97 11.54
N GLY A 146 -4.76 -10.03 10.75
CA GLY A 146 -5.72 -11.07 11.07
C GLY A 146 -5.07 -12.19 11.86
N THR A 147 -5.62 -12.52 13.03
CA THR A 147 -5.10 -13.57 13.94
C THR A 147 -5.16 -15.00 13.37
N ARG A 148 -5.77 -15.23 12.19
CA ARG A 148 -6.03 -16.60 11.68
C ARG A 148 -5.73 -16.88 10.20
N VAL A 149 -5.60 -15.87 9.32
CA VAL A 149 -5.57 -16.12 7.86
C VAL A 149 -4.28 -15.65 7.17
N GLY A 150 -3.33 -15.09 7.93
CA GLY A 150 -2.03 -14.72 7.39
C GLY A 150 -2.13 -13.80 6.17
N ALA A 151 -3.14 -12.94 6.09
CA ALA A 151 -3.30 -11.92 5.07
C ALA A 151 -3.02 -10.56 5.72
N ALA A 152 -1.99 -9.88 5.21
CA ALA A 152 -1.61 -8.55 5.61
C ALA A 152 -1.99 -7.58 4.49
N HIS A 153 -2.54 -6.44 4.89
CA HIS A 153 -2.91 -5.37 3.98
C HIS A 153 -2.35 -4.07 4.51
N VAL A 154 -1.70 -3.32 3.63
CA VAL A 154 -1.25 -1.97 3.87
C VAL A 154 -1.98 -1.04 2.93
N GLN A 155 -2.63 -0.03 3.48
CA GLN A 155 -3.08 1.12 2.71
C GLN A 155 -2.32 2.36 3.15
N ILE A 156 -1.75 3.06 2.17
CA ILE A 156 -1.13 4.37 2.30
C ILE A 156 -2.03 5.38 1.60
N ARG A 157 -2.38 6.47 2.27
CA ARG A 157 -3.26 7.50 1.71
C ARG A 157 -2.70 8.88 1.95
N LYS A 158 -2.61 9.67 0.88
CA LYS A 158 -2.34 11.10 0.93
C LYS A 158 -3.55 11.83 1.50
N LEU A 159 -3.38 12.47 2.65
CA LEU A 159 -4.46 13.19 3.32
C LEU A 159 -4.65 14.55 2.66
N LYS A 160 -5.91 14.92 2.40
CA LYS A 160 -6.24 16.30 2.00
C LYS A 160 -6.40 17.10 3.29
N ASN A 161 -6.26 18.41 3.26
CA ASN A 161 -6.48 19.29 4.42
C ASN A 161 -7.95 19.25 4.92
N ARG A 162 -8.42 18.10 5.38
CA ARG A 162 -9.71 17.84 6.00
C ARG A 162 -9.49 17.62 7.49
N SER A 163 -10.54 17.82 8.28
CA SER A 163 -10.45 17.53 9.71
C SER A 163 -10.28 16.02 9.93
N TRP A 164 -9.59 15.68 11.01
CA TRP A 164 -9.24 14.31 11.37
C TRP A 164 -10.47 13.39 11.47
N ASP A 165 -11.57 13.91 12.03
CA ASP A 165 -12.82 13.17 12.19
C ASP A 165 -13.49 12.83 10.85
N GLU A 166 -13.39 13.72 9.87
CA GLU A 166 -13.97 13.54 8.54
C GLU A 166 -13.24 12.47 7.72
N GLU A 167 -11.91 12.45 7.76
CA GLU A 167 -11.14 11.41 7.07
C GLU A 167 -11.29 10.05 7.75
N ASN A 168 -11.36 10.00 9.07
CA ASN A 168 -11.57 8.77 9.81
C ASN A 168 -12.91 8.13 9.45
N LYS A 169 -14.00 8.91 9.44
CA LYS A 169 -15.33 8.42 9.08
C LYS A 169 -15.37 7.85 7.66
N ILE A 170 -14.80 8.57 6.68
CA ILE A 170 -14.77 8.11 5.28
C ILE A 170 -13.99 6.80 5.14
N ILE A 171 -12.83 6.67 5.80
CA ILE A 171 -12.00 5.47 5.66
C ILE A 171 -12.67 4.26 6.33
N PHE A 172 -13.29 4.43 7.51
CA PHE A 172 -14.01 3.33 8.17
C PHE A 172 -15.26 2.94 7.40
N ASP A 173 -16.05 3.91 6.92
CA ASP A 173 -17.19 3.64 6.05
C ASP A 173 -16.75 2.87 4.79
N LEU A 174 -15.59 3.20 4.21
CA LEU A 174 -15.03 2.47 3.07
C LEU A 174 -14.55 1.07 3.46
N LEU A 175 -13.85 0.89 4.59
CA LEU A 175 -13.38 -0.44 5.03
C LEU A 175 -14.54 -1.37 5.39
N GLU A 176 -15.62 -0.84 5.99
CA GLU A 176 -16.85 -1.57 6.28
C GLU A 176 -17.64 -1.87 5.01
N LYS A 177 -17.85 -0.86 4.15
CA LYS A 177 -18.56 -1.00 2.87
C LYS A 177 -17.84 -1.95 1.92
N TYR A 178 -16.51 -1.88 1.91
CA TYR A 178 -15.62 -2.73 1.13
C TYR A 178 -15.05 -3.83 2.01
N ASN A 179 -15.92 -4.56 2.71
CA ASN A 179 -15.68 -5.93 3.18
C ASN A 179 -15.44 -6.90 1.98
N TYR A 180 -14.51 -6.52 1.11
CA TYR A 180 -14.19 -7.02 -0.23
C TYR A 180 -13.61 -8.43 -0.20
N PHE A 181 -13.49 -9.03 0.98
CA PHE A 181 -12.79 -10.30 1.20
C PHE A 181 -13.62 -11.36 1.91
N LYS A 182 -14.94 -11.16 2.09
CA LYS A 182 -15.83 -12.30 2.36
C LYS A 182 -15.76 -13.38 1.26
N ASN A 183 -15.25 -13.03 0.06
CA ASN A 183 -15.17 -13.93 -1.10
C ASN A 183 -13.76 -14.50 -1.37
N PHE A 184 -12.82 -14.36 -0.44
CA PHE A 184 -11.48 -14.99 -0.53
C PHE A 184 -11.24 -16.09 0.52
N LEU A 185 -12.31 -16.53 1.19
CA LEU A 185 -12.35 -17.75 2.00
C LEU A 185 -12.75 -18.93 1.10
#